data_AF-A0A3N5EVQ0-F1
#
_entry.id   AF-A0A3N5EVQ0-F1
#
_cell.length_a   1.000
_cell.length_b   1.000
_cell.length_c   1.000
_cell.angle_alpha   90.00
_cell.angle_beta   90.00
_cell.angle_gamma   90.00
#
_symmetry.space_group_name_H-M   'P 1'
#
loop_
_entity.id
_entity.type
_entity.pdbx_description
1 polymer ?
#
loop_
_entity_poly.entity_id
_entity_poly.type
_entity_poly.pdbx_seq_one_letter_code
_entity_poly.pdbx_strand_id
1 'polypeptide(L)' 'MIGQTISHFRIVEFLGDGAMGVVYRAGDLKLHRPVALTFLPPQLCNPPAPSRR' A
#
# COMPACT_ATOMS: atom_id res chain seq x y z
N MET A 1 -10.22 2.80 5.75
CA MET A 1 -8.76 2.90 6.00
C MET A 1 -8.32 4.32 6.38
N ILE A 2 -8.89 5.37 5.80
CA ILE A 2 -8.57 6.76 6.17
C ILE A 2 -8.69 6.98 7.69
N GLY A 3 -7.74 7.70 8.27
CA GLY A 3 -7.65 7.98 9.71
C GLY A 3 -6.94 6.89 10.51
N GLN A 4 -6.74 5.70 9.94
CA GLN A 4 -6.01 4.61 10.59
C GLN A 4 -4.50 4.78 10.43
N THR A 5 -3.76 4.23 11.39
CA THR A 5 -2.30 4.12 11.34
C THR A 5 -1.93 2.66 11.11
N ILE A 6 -1.16 2.39 10.06
CA ILE A 6 -0.58 1.07 9.80
C ILE A 6 0.92 1.20 9.97
N SER A 7 1.48 0.45 10.93
CA SER A 7 2.86 0.65 11.39
C SER A 7 3.09 2.10 11.84
N HIS A 8 3.81 2.90 11.05
CA HIS A 8 4.09 4.32 11.30
C HIS A 8 3.54 5.22 10.19
N PHE A 9 2.63 4.70 9.36
CA PHE A 9 2.00 5.44 8.28
C PHE A 9 0.55 5.75 8.64
N ARG A 10 0.21 7.04 8.71
CA ARG A 10 -1.17 7.48 8.91
C ARG A 10 -1.85 7.72 7.57
N ILE A 11 -2.91 6.98 7.27
CA ILE A 11 -3.66 7.11 6.02
C ILE A 11 -4.50 8.39 6.05
N VAL A 12 -4.33 9.25 5.06
CA VAL A 12 -4.99 10.57 4.99
C VAL A 12 -6.00 10.68 3.86
N GLU A 13 -5.75 10.06 2.70
CA GLU A 13 -6.57 10.28 1.52
C GLU A 13 -6.52 9.06 0.59
N PHE A 14 -7.63 8.76 -0.09
CA PHE A 14 -7.64 7.79 -1.19
C PHE A 14 -7.13 8.47 -2.47
N LEU A 15 -6.24 7.82 -3.20
CA LEU A 15 -5.69 8.36 -4.44
C LEU A 15 -6.22 7.66 -5.69
N GLY A 16 -6.59 6.39 -5.60
CA GLY A 16 -7.11 5.63 -6.73
C GLY A 16 -7.02 4.12 -6.53
N ASP A 17 -7.61 3.38 -7.46
CA ASP A 17 -7.55 1.93 -7.55
C ASP A 17 -7.21 1.48 -8.97
N GLY A 18 -6.60 0.30 -9.10
CA GLY A 18 -6.23 -0.26 -10.39
C GLY A 18 -5.71 -1.70 -10.28
N ALA A 19 -5.05 -2.19 -11.34
CA ALA A 19 -4.60 -3.57 -11.44
C ALA A 19 -3.66 -4.02 -10.31
N MET A 20 -2.83 -3.10 -9.79
CA MET A 20 -1.91 -3.36 -8.67
C MET A 20 -2.57 -3.19 -7.29
N GLY A 21 -3.87 -2.86 -7.24
CA GLY A 21 -4.63 -2.69 -6.02
C GLY A 21 -4.98 -1.24 -5.71
N VAL A 22 -5.16 -0.93 -4.43
CA VAL A 22 -5.69 0.36 -3.97
C VAL A 22 -4.57 1.25 -3.45
N VAL A 23 -4.54 2.51 -3.86
CA VAL A 23 -3.52 3.49 -3.49
C VAL A 23 -4.09 4.56 -2.57
N TYR A 24 -3.41 4.80 -1.46
CA TYR A 24 -3.71 5.88 -0.53
C TYR A 24 -2.52 6.80 -0.33
N ARG A 25 -2.78 8.09 -0.10
CA ARG A 25 -1.81 8.99 0.51
C ARG A 25 -1.72 8.69 2.00
N ALA A 26 -0.50 8.60 2.51
CA ALA A 26 -0.23 8.49 3.93
C ALA A 26 0.85 9.49 4.36
N GLY A 27 0.89 9.83 5.64
CA GLY A 27 2.03 10.50 6.25
C GLY A 27 2.93 9.48 6.92
N ASP A 28 4.22 9.48 6.59
CA ASP A 28 5.25 8.77 7.34
C ASP A 28 5.55 9.53 8.64
N LEU A 29 5.18 8.95 9.78
CA LEU A 29 5.34 9.58 11.09
C LEU A 29 6.78 9.58 11.60
N LYS A 30 7.70 8.82 10.98
CA LYS A 30 9.12 8.79 11.33
C LYS A 30 9.92 9.78 10.49
N LEU A 31 9.64 9.81 9.19
CA LEU A 31 10.36 10.67 8.24
C LEU A 31 9.66 12.01 8.00
N HIS A 32 8.48 12.22 8.59
CA HIS A 32 7.68 13.44 8.49
C HIS A 32 7.40 13.89 7.04
N ARG A 33 7.14 12.93 6.14
CA ARG A 33 6.89 13.20 4.72
C ARG A 33 5.64 12.48 4.20
N PRO A 34 4.94 13.04 3.19
CA PRO A 34 3.88 12.31 2.50
C PRO A 34 4.46 11.15 1.68
N VAL A 35 3.75 10.03 1.66
CA VAL A 35 4.06 8.84 0.86
C VAL A 35 2.78 8.28 0.23
N ALA A 36 2.93 7.48 -0.81
CA ALA A 36 1.85 6.66 -1.35
C ALA A 36 1.99 5.22 -0.82
N LEU A 37 0.90 4.67 -0.29
CA LEU A 37 0.81 3.27 0.09
C LEU A 37 -0.07 2.53 -0.90
N THR A 38 0.49 1.51 -1.55
CA THR A 38 -0.24 0.61 -2.45
C THR A 38 -0.57 -0.67 -1.69
N PHE A 39 -1.86 -1.00 -1.61
CA PHE A 39 -2.37 -2.23 -1.01
C PHE A 39 -2.66 -3.24 -2.10
N LEU A 40 -1.83 -4.30 -2.16
CA LEU A 40 -1.93 -5.33 -3.19
C LEU A 40 -3.09 -6.28 -2.91
N PRO A 41 -3.82 -6.75 -3.94
CA PRO A 41 -4.81 -7.81 -3.77
C PRO A 41 -4.13 -9.14 -3.37
N PRO A 42 -4.80 -10.02 -2.61
CA PRO A 42 -4.21 -11.27 -2.11
C PRO A 42 -3.58 -12.15 -3.19
N GLN A 43 -4.15 -12.15 -4.39
CA GLN A 43 -3.68 -12.91 -5.55
C GLN A 43 -2.26 -12.50 -5.99
N LEU A 44 -1.86 -11.26 -5.73
CA LEU A 44 -0.54 -10.73 -6.08
C LEU A 44 0.48 -10.91 -4.96
N CYS A 45 0.03 -11.18 -3.73
CA CYS A 45 0.89 -11.40 -2.57
C CYS A 45 1.53 -12.79 -2.54
N ASN A 46 1.11 -13.71 -3.41
CA ASN A 46 1.70 -15.04 -3.55
C ASN A 46 2.23 -15.23 -4.98
N PRO A 47 3.42 -14.69 -5.31
CA PRO A 47 4.00 -14.87 -6.63
C PRO A 47 4.12 -16.35 -6.94
N PRO A 48 3.86 -16.79 -8.19
CA PRO A 48 4.05 -18.18 -8.57
C PRO A 48 5.49 -18.60 -8.26
N ALA A 49 5.66 -19.81 -7.74
CA ALA A 49 6.98 -20.37 -7.52
C ALA A 49 7.79 -20.29 -8.82
N PRO A 50 9.08 -19.93 -8.77
CA PRO A 50 9.89 -19.77 -9.96
C PRO A 50 9.79 -21.06 -10.80
N SER A 51 9.32 -20.92 -12.03
CA SER A 51 9.25 -22.01 -12.98
C SER A 51 10.68 -22.51 -13.22
N ARG A 52 11.03 -23.66 -12.63
CA ARG A 52 12.24 -24.42 -12.98
C ARG A 52 12.09 -24.85 -14.44
N ARG A 53 12.77 -24.13 -15.34
CA ARG A 53 13.14 -24.65 -16.66
C ARG A 53 14.45 -25.39 -16.54
#